data_AF-A0A345DRW0-F1
#
_entry.id   AF-A0A345DRW0-F1
#
_cell.length_a   1.000
_cell.length_b   1.000
_cell.length_c   1.000
_cell.angle_alpha   90.00
_cell.angle_beta   90.00
_cell.angle_gamma   90.00
#
_symmetry.space_group_name_H-M   'P 1'
#
loop_
_entity.id
_entity.type
_entity.pdbx_description
1 polymer ?
#
loop_
_entity_poly.entity_id
_entity_poly.type
_entity_poly.pdbx_seq_one_letter_code
_entity_poly.pdbx_strand_id
1 'polypeptide(L)'
;MEYSIDLNWSENNCNFNIDILAKAFIKKFCKPFSWTAVFKILTGAKKFGKSYLFCLLALFFTCNFTDWNFILARYQYNSARDNFDKKITRVINDLEKFGVTIKEAIKEKIIKVTNNDNRFEYKWPNGRIIKIVGFDNGSKWEGQYAPVGEYGFLDLIKSYL
;
A
#
# COMPACT_ATOMS: atom_id res chain seq x y z
N MET A 1 31.30 -7.15 2.77
CA MET A 1 30.57 -5.87 2.79
C MET A 1 29.29 -6.12 3.58
N GLU A 2 29.29 -5.76 4.86
CA GLU A 2 28.08 -5.78 5.68
C GLU A 2 27.15 -4.67 5.18
N TYR A 3 25.97 -5.04 4.70
CA TYR A 3 24.88 -4.09 4.52
C TYR A 3 24.25 -3.89 5.90
N SER A 4 24.70 -2.89 6.66
CA SER A 4 23.90 -2.40 7.78
C SER A 4 22.70 -1.65 7.19
N ILE A 5 21.62 -2.39 6.90
CA ILE A 5 20.32 -1.78 6.65
C ILE A 5 19.96 -1.09 7.95
N ASP A 6 19.95 0.23 7.94
CA ASP A 6 19.43 1.01 9.06
C ASP A 6 17.93 0.72 9.17
N LEU A 7 17.57 -0.15 10.12
CA LEU A 7 16.20 -0.61 10.39
C LEU A 7 15.36 0.47 11.08
N ASN A 8 15.97 1.59 11.47
CA ASN A 8 15.33 2.65 12.23
C ASN A 8 14.69 3.70 11.32
N TRP A 9 13.65 3.36 10.56
CA TRP A 9 12.69 4.39 10.11
C TRP A 9 11.78 4.79 11.28
N SER A 10 12.47 5.24 12.34
CA SER A 10 12.15 5.80 13.64
C SER A 10 10.97 5.23 14.41
N GLU A 11 11.09 5.30 15.74
CA GLU A 11 10.19 4.82 16.80
C GLU A 11 8.67 5.12 16.62
N ASN A 12 8.26 5.86 15.59
CA ASN A 12 6.88 6.34 15.41
C ASN A 12 6.14 5.80 14.17
N ASN A 13 6.74 5.12 13.17
CA ASN A 13 6.01 4.53 12.02
C ASN A 13 4.97 5.48 11.34
N CYS A 14 5.32 6.75 11.13
CA CYS A 14 4.39 7.81 10.68
C CYS A 14 3.14 7.99 11.56
N ASN A 15 3.26 7.72 12.86
CA ASN A 15 2.18 7.59 13.83
C ASN A 15 1.11 6.56 13.41
N PHE A 16 1.38 5.64 12.48
CA PHE A 16 0.36 4.74 11.94
C PHE A 16 0.32 3.42 12.70
N ASN A 17 -0.20 3.42 13.92
CA ASN A 17 -0.34 2.21 14.74
C ASN A 17 -1.64 1.43 14.48
N ILE A 18 -1.77 0.27 15.14
CA ILE A 18 -2.93 -0.64 15.01
C ILE A 18 -4.26 0.00 15.45
N ASP A 19 -4.24 0.88 16.44
CA ASP A 19 -5.45 1.58 16.90
C ASP A 19 -5.96 2.55 15.85
N ILE A 20 -5.06 3.25 15.16
CA ILE A 20 -5.41 4.12 14.04
C ILE A 20 -5.90 3.31 12.85
N LEU A 21 -5.29 2.15 12.56
CA LEU A 21 -5.82 1.23 11.55
C LEU A 21 -7.26 0.82 11.88
N ALA A 22 -7.53 0.44 13.13
CA ALA A 22 -8.86 0.06 13.58
C ALA A 22 -9.86 1.23 13.45
N LYS A 23 -9.50 2.45 13.87
CA LYS A 23 -10.33 3.65 13.73
C LYS A 23 -10.65 3.96 12.28
N ALA A 24 -9.64 3.94 11.39
CA ALA A 24 -9.82 4.18 9.97
C ALA A 24 -10.70 3.10 9.33
N PHE A 25 -10.52 1.83 9.71
CA PHE A 25 -11.30 0.70 9.21
C PHE A 25 -12.77 0.80 9.64
N ILE A 26 -13.05 1.07 10.91
CA ILE A 26 -14.42 1.28 11.42
C ILE A 26 -15.07 2.46 10.71
N LYS A 27 -14.39 3.61 10.60
CA LYS A 27 -14.93 4.78 9.89
C LYS A 27 -15.27 4.49 8.43
N LYS A 28 -14.50 3.60 7.78
CA LYS A 28 -14.69 3.28 6.36
C LYS A 28 -15.74 2.21 6.09
N PHE A 29 -15.76 1.16 6.92
CA PHE A 29 -16.51 -0.07 6.65
C PHE A 29 -17.63 -0.32 7.66
N CYS A 30 -17.77 0.53 8.68
CA CYS A 30 -18.74 0.39 9.77
C CYS A 30 -18.65 -0.98 10.46
N LYS A 31 -17.44 -1.54 10.56
CA LYS A 31 -17.16 -2.84 11.19
C LYS A 31 -15.88 -2.75 12.01
N PRO A 32 -15.79 -3.45 13.16
CA PRO A 32 -14.52 -3.62 13.87
C PRO A 32 -13.47 -4.27 12.98
N PHE A 33 -12.21 -3.85 13.14
CA PHE A 33 -11.10 -4.48 12.46
C PHE A 33 -10.90 -5.92 12.96
N SER A 34 -10.86 -6.86 12.03
CA SER A 34 -10.48 -8.26 12.28
C SER A 34 -10.13 -8.90 10.94
N TRP A 35 -9.30 -9.94 10.94
CA TRP A 35 -8.99 -10.68 9.71
C TRP A 35 -10.23 -11.28 9.05
N THR A 36 -11.22 -11.70 9.87
CA THR A 36 -12.52 -12.15 9.37
C THR A 36 -13.29 -11.02 8.67
N ALA A 37 -13.28 -9.79 9.21
CA ALA A 37 -13.92 -8.65 8.57
C ALA A 37 -13.21 -8.25 7.27
N VAL A 38 -11.87 -8.27 7.26
CA VAL A 38 -11.05 -8.09 6.05
C VAL A 38 -11.49 -9.09 4.98
N PHE A 39 -11.48 -10.39 5.30
CA PHE A 39 -11.88 -11.44 4.37
C PHE A 39 -13.30 -11.23 3.82
N LYS A 40 -14.28 -10.89 4.67
CA LYS A 40 -15.65 -10.58 4.26
C LYS A 40 -15.74 -9.38 3.29
N ILE A 41 -14.90 -8.35 3.48
CA ILE A 41 -14.86 -7.20 2.55
C ILE A 41 -14.25 -7.62 1.21
N LEU A 42 -13.20 -8.45 1.25
CA LEU A 42 -12.52 -8.95 0.06
C LEU A 42 -13.43 -9.85 -0.79
N THR A 43 -14.29 -10.64 -0.17
CA THR A 43 -15.28 -11.48 -0.88
C THR A 43 -16.56 -10.74 -1.28
N GLY A 44 -16.78 -9.52 -0.78
CA GLY A 44 -18.00 -8.73 -1.03
C GLY A 44 -18.19 -8.25 -2.48
N ALA A 45 -19.34 -7.62 -2.77
CA ALA A 45 -19.68 -7.15 -4.12
C ALA A 45 -18.77 -6.01 -4.65
N LYS A 46 -18.90 -5.67 -5.93
CA LYS A 46 -18.22 -4.51 -6.54
C LYS A 46 -18.59 -3.23 -5.78
N LYS A 47 -17.65 -2.28 -5.69
CA LYS A 47 -17.78 -0.97 -4.99
C LYS A 47 -17.79 -1.01 -3.45
N PHE A 48 -17.60 -2.17 -2.80
CA PHE A 48 -17.48 -2.28 -1.33
C PHE A 48 -16.22 -1.66 -0.70
N GLY A 49 -15.40 -0.96 -1.49
CA GLY A 49 -14.19 -0.30 -1.00
C GLY A 49 -12.93 -1.20 -0.95
N LYS A 50 -12.91 -2.35 -1.63
CA LYS A 50 -11.75 -3.27 -1.67
C LYS A 50 -10.43 -2.57 -2.03
N SER A 51 -10.44 -1.71 -3.05
CA SER A 51 -9.24 -0.96 -3.44
C SER A 51 -8.75 -0.02 -2.33
N TYR A 52 -9.67 0.56 -1.56
CA TYR A 52 -9.30 1.37 -0.39
C TYR A 52 -8.67 0.51 0.69
N LEU A 53 -9.28 -0.66 0.97
CA LEU A 53 -8.73 -1.63 1.92
C LEU A 53 -7.32 -2.08 1.55
N PHE A 54 -7.09 -2.41 0.27
CA PHE A 54 -5.77 -2.79 -0.22
C PHE A 54 -4.72 -1.70 -0.01
N CYS A 55 -5.06 -0.44 -0.33
CA CYS A 55 -4.15 0.69 -0.11
C CYS A 55 -3.90 0.94 1.38
N LEU A 56 -4.94 0.83 2.22
CA LEU A 56 -4.85 1.00 3.67
C LEU A 56 -3.93 -0.05 4.30
N LEU A 57 -4.10 -1.32 3.94
CA LEU A 57 -3.26 -2.41 4.43
C LEU A 57 -1.83 -2.27 3.91
N ALA A 58 -1.65 -1.99 2.61
CA ALA A 58 -0.31 -1.82 2.04
C ALA A 58 0.48 -0.72 2.80
N LEU A 59 -0.14 0.45 3.03
CA LEU A 59 0.48 1.53 3.81
C LEU A 59 0.76 1.11 5.26
N PHE A 60 -0.18 0.41 5.91
CA PHE A 60 0.01 -0.03 7.29
C PHE A 60 1.21 -0.97 7.42
N PHE A 61 1.27 -1.98 6.56
CA PHE A 61 2.32 -2.97 6.61
C PHE A 61 3.68 -2.38 6.25
N THR A 62 3.77 -1.59 5.18
CA THR A 62 5.03 -0.94 4.82
C THR A 62 5.45 0.16 5.78
N CYS A 63 4.58 0.66 6.65
CA CYS A 63 4.99 1.56 7.74
C CYS A 63 5.49 0.78 8.97
N ASN A 64 4.86 -0.34 9.33
CA ASN A 64 5.05 -0.98 10.64
C ASN A 64 5.95 -2.21 10.65
N PHE A 65 6.12 -2.89 9.52
CA PHE A 65 6.91 -4.11 9.45
C PHE A 65 8.14 -3.87 8.57
N THR A 66 9.25 -4.51 8.91
CA THR A 66 10.57 -4.33 8.27
C THR A 66 10.74 -5.24 7.05
N ASP A 67 9.97 -6.31 7.00
CA ASP A 67 10.00 -7.39 6.04
C ASP A 67 8.86 -7.34 5.02
N TRP A 68 8.03 -6.29 4.99
CA TRP A 68 6.88 -6.25 4.08
C TRP A 68 7.06 -5.30 2.90
N ASN A 69 6.92 -5.86 1.70
CA ASN A 69 6.74 -5.13 0.45
C ASN A 69 5.34 -5.41 -0.13
N PHE A 70 4.79 -4.49 -0.92
CA PHE A 70 3.47 -4.65 -1.52
C PHE A 70 3.49 -4.46 -3.02
N ILE A 71 2.73 -5.31 -3.72
CA ILE A 71 2.43 -5.18 -5.14
C ILE A 71 0.93 -4.96 -5.29
N LEU A 72 0.56 -3.81 -5.84
CA LEU A 72 -0.80 -3.46 -6.20
C LEU A 72 -0.97 -3.60 -7.70
N ALA A 73 -1.66 -4.65 -8.13
CA ALA A 73 -1.79 -5.01 -9.53
C ALA A 73 -3.18 -4.66 -10.09
N ARG A 74 -3.22 -4.38 -11.40
CA ARG A 74 -4.41 -4.51 -12.25
C ARG A 74 -4.00 -5.08 -13.60
N TYR A 75 -4.98 -5.40 -14.45
CA TYR A 75 -4.70 -5.86 -15.80
C TYR A 75 -3.87 -4.87 -16.63
N GLN A 76 -4.25 -3.58 -16.63
CA GLN A 76 -3.54 -2.55 -17.39
C GLN A 76 -2.74 -1.59 -16.50
N TYR A 77 -1.48 -1.32 -16.83
CA TYR A 77 -0.59 -0.46 -16.02
C TYR A 77 -1.14 0.95 -15.88
N ASN A 78 -1.56 1.60 -16.98
CA ASN A 78 -2.14 2.95 -16.91
C ASN A 78 -3.41 2.97 -16.03
N SER A 79 -4.23 1.92 -16.10
CA SER A 79 -5.41 1.75 -15.24
C SER A 79 -5.06 1.47 -13.78
N ALA A 80 -3.94 0.78 -13.52
CA ALA A 80 -3.42 0.55 -12.19
C ALA A 80 -2.90 1.87 -11.60
N ARG A 81 -2.07 2.58 -12.35
CA ARG A 81 -1.49 3.88 -11.98
C ARG A 81 -2.56 4.88 -11.59
N ASP A 82 -3.48 5.18 -12.49
CA ASP A 82 -4.50 6.21 -12.25
C ASP A 82 -5.47 5.83 -11.13
N ASN A 83 -5.76 4.53 -10.95
CA ASN A 83 -6.66 4.08 -9.91
C ASN A 83 -5.99 4.12 -8.54
N PHE A 84 -4.83 3.46 -8.42
CA PHE A 84 -4.13 3.36 -7.14
C PHE A 84 -3.53 4.70 -6.70
N ASP A 85 -3.11 5.58 -7.60
CA ASP A 85 -2.69 6.94 -7.24
C ASP A 85 -3.81 7.68 -6.49
N LYS A 86 -5.02 7.70 -7.10
CA LYS A 86 -6.20 8.32 -6.50
C LYS A 86 -6.61 7.64 -5.19
N LYS A 87 -6.47 6.32 -5.07
CA LYS A 87 -6.85 5.58 -3.87
C LYS A 87 -5.86 5.75 -2.73
N ILE A 88 -4.55 5.64 -2.98
CA ILE A 88 -3.51 5.85 -1.99
C ILE A 88 -3.57 7.29 -1.48
N THR A 89 -3.64 8.27 -2.38
CA THR A 89 -3.79 9.69 -2.01
C THR A 89 -5.03 9.91 -1.13
N ARG A 90 -6.16 9.28 -1.46
CA ARG A 90 -7.37 9.35 -0.63
C ARG A 90 -7.15 8.72 0.75
N VAL A 91 -6.53 7.55 0.83
CA VAL A 91 -6.25 6.88 2.12
C VAL A 91 -5.33 7.76 2.97
N ILE A 92 -4.26 8.29 2.39
CA ILE A 92 -3.31 9.19 3.09
C ILE A 92 -4.04 10.42 3.66
N ASN A 93 -4.87 11.09 2.85
CA ASN A 93 -5.65 12.25 3.31
C ASN A 93 -6.69 11.89 4.38
N ASP A 94 -7.23 10.68 4.36
CA ASP A 94 -8.14 10.22 5.41
C ASP A 94 -7.38 9.87 6.71
N LEU A 95 -6.17 9.32 6.60
CA LEU A 95 -5.29 8.98 7.72
C LEU A 95 -4.72 10.21 8.43
N GLU A 96 -4.46 11.30 7.70
CA GLU A 96 -4.04 12.60 8.25
C GLU A 96 -5.02 13.10 9.34
N LYS A 97 -6.32 12.86 9.18
CA LYS A 97 -7.37 13.21 10.17
C LYS A 97 -7.25 12.43 11.49
N PHE A 98 -6.43 11.38 11.51
CA PHE A 98 -6.14 10.57 12.68
C PHE A 98 -4.70 10.80 13.21
N GLY A 99 -3.99 11.81 12.70
CA GLY A 99 -2.64 12.16 13.15
C GLY A 99 -1.50 11.39 12.47
N VAL A 100 -1.80 10.67 11.38
CA VAL A 100 -0.79 9.94 10.59
C VAL A 100 -0.02 10.89 9.67
N THR A 101 1.31 10.79 9.68
CA THR A 101 2.24 11.77 9.07
C THR A 101 2.85 11.30 7.74
N ILE A 102 2.26 10.30 7.07
CA ILE A 102 2.76 9.78 5.77
C ILE A 102 2.83 10.89 4.71
N LYS A 103 1.83 11.79 4.70
CA LYS A 103 1.77 12.90 3.74
C LYS A 103 2.92 13.88 3.92
N GLU A 104 3.27 14.19 5.17
CA GLU A 104 4.41 15.03 5.52
C GLU A 104 5.71 14.34 5.12
N ALA A 105 5.86 13.05 5.44
CA ALA A 105 7.02 12.27 5.04
C ALA A 105 7.22 12.19 3.52
N ILE A 106 6.15 12.19 2.72
CA ILE A 106 6.22 12.31 1.25
C ILE A 106 6.66 13.72 0.84
N LYS A 107 6.08 14.76 1.43
CA LYS A 107 6.41 16.17 1.14
C LYS A 107 7.87 16.48 1.43
N GLU A 108 8.39 15.95 2.53
CA GLU A 108 9.80 16.06 2.95
C GLU A 108 10.73 15.12 2.18
N LYS A 109 10.20 14.33 1.24
CA LYS A 109 10.94 13.38 0.39
C LYS A 109 11.65 12.26 1.17
N ILE A 110 11.21 11.99 2.40
CA ILE A 110 11.62 10.84 3.20
C ILE A 110 11.07 9.57 2.53
N ILE A 111 9.76 9.55 2.26
CA ILE A 111 9.15 8.54 1.40
C ILE A 111 9.28 9.03 -0.05
N LYS A 112 10.05 8.31 -0.85
CA LYS A 112 10.27 8.66 -2.25
C LYS A 112 9.13 8.13 -3.10
N VAL A 113 8.48 9.00 -3.85
CA VAL A 113 7.42 8.63 -4.80
C VAL A 113 7.96 8.79 -6.21
N THR A 114 7.97 7.71 -6.98
CA THR A 114 8.26 7.74 -8.42
C THR A 114 6.97 7.47 -9.13
N ASN A 115 6.48 8.38 -9.97
CA ASN A 115 5.28 8.17 -10.78
C ASN A 115 5.53 8.67 -12.22
N ASN A 116 5.65 7.74 -13.16
CA ASN A 116 5.80 8.02 -14.59
C ASN A 116 5.11 6.94 -15.44
N ASP A 117 5.23 7.05 -16.76
CA ASP A 117 4.56 6.15 -17.72
C ASP A 117 5.05 4.70 -17.68
N ASN A 118 6.17 4.43 -17.01
CA ASN A 118 6.78 3.10 -16.94
C ASN A 118 6.95 2.55 -15.51
N ARG A 119 6.84 3.40 -14.49
CA ARG A 119 7.12 3.04 -13.10
C ARG A 119 6.29 3.89 -12.14
N PHE A 120 5.61 3.21 -11.22
CA PHE A 120 4.93 3.85 -10.11
C PHE A 120 5.19 3.09 -8.81
N GLU A 121 5.86 3.75 -7.87
CA GLU A 121 6.15 3.18 -6.55
C GLU A 121 6.28 4.24 -5.45
N TYR A 122 6.03 3.79 -4.22
CA TYR A 122 6.39 4.48 -2.98
C TYR A 122 7.52 3.70 -2.34
N LYS A 123 8.63 4.36 -2.01
CA LYS A 123 9.81 3.74 -1.42
C LYS A 123 10.18 4.41 -0.10
N TRP A 124 10.20 3.62 0.97
CA TRP A 124 10.60 4.05 2.31
C TRP A 124 12.13 4.08 2.44
N PRO A 125 12.68 4.87 3.39
CA PRO A 125 14.14 4.97 3.59
C PRO A 125 14.83 3.64 3.86
N ASN A 126 14.18 2.74 4.61
CA ASN A 126 14.69 1.41 4.92
C ASN A 126 14.46 0.37 3.80
N GLY A 127 14.13 0.82 2.58
CA GLY A 127 14.09 -0.02 1.40
C GLY A 127 12.75 -0.70 1.09
N ARG A 128 11.74 -0.57 1.96
CA ARG A 128 10.38 -1.11 1.72
C ARG A 128 9.70 -0.38 0.57
N ILE A 129 8.88 -1.11 -0.21
CA ILE A 129 8.26 -0.59 -1.43
C ILE A 129 6.79 -0.99 -1.52
N ILE A 130 5.93 -0.03 -1.90
CA ILE A 130 4.66 -0.31 -2.56
C ILE A 130 4.85 -0.08 -4.05
N LYS A 131 4.74 -1.13 -4.85
CA LYS A 131 4.87 -1.08 -6.30
C LYS A 131 3.50 -1.21 -6.97
N ILE A 132 3.22 -0.37 -7.95
CA ILE A 132 1.99 -0.43 -8.74
C ILE A 132 2.31 -1.00 -10.12
N VAL A 133 1.59 -2.05 -10.52
CA VAL A 133 1.91 -2.82 -11.73
C VAL A 133 0.67 -3.10 -12.59
N GLY A 134 0.92 -3.26 -13.88
CA GLY A 134 -0.03 -3.78 -14.86
C GLY A 134 0.41 -5.17 -15.34
N PHE A 135 -0.50 -6.13 -15.47
CA PHE A 135 -0.19 -7.43 -16.09
C PHE A 135 0.16 -7.30 -17.58
N ASP A 136 -0.42 -6.32 -18.28
CA ASP A 136 -0.06 -5.96 -19.66
C ASP A 136 1.38 -5.44 -19.81
N ASN A 137 2.02 -5.09 -18.70
CA ASN A 137 3.44 -4.74 -18.61
C ASN A 137 4.26 -5.89 -17.96
N GLY A 138 3.73 -7.12 -18.07
CA GLY A 138 4.20 -8.42 -17.56
C GLY A 138 5.70 -8.64 -17.62
N SER A 139 6.26 -8.44 -18.80
CA SER A 139 7.66 -8.70 -19.12
C SER A 139 8.66 -7.84 -18.33
N LYS A 140 8.19 -6.79 -17.64
CA LYS A 140 9.06 -5.94 -16.80
C LYS A 140 9.08 -6.35 -15.33
N TRP A 141 8.22 -7.25 -14.86
CA TRP A 141 8.17 -7.64 -13.43
C TRP A 141 8.32 -9.14 -13.16
N GLU A 142 8.07 -10.03 -14.12
CA GLU A 142 8.50 -11.43 -14.02
C GLU A 142 10.04 -11.48 -13.86
N GLY A 143 10.51 -12.14 -12.79
CA GLY A 143 11.94 -12.26 -12.50
C GLY A 143 12.62 -11.05 -11.85
N GLN A 144 11.88 -9.99 -11.47
CA GLN A 144 12.48 -8.94 -10.63
C GLN A 144 12.82 -9.50 -9.25
N TYR A 145 14.10 -9.38 -8.89
CA TYR A 145 14.61 -9.77 -7.58
C TYR A 145 13.81 -9.05 -6.48
N ALA A 146 13.05 -9.80 -5.72
CA ALA A 146 12.42 -9.37 -4.49
C ALA A 146 13.55 -9.12 -3.46
N PRO A 147 13.93 -7.87 -3.13
CA PRO A 147 14.82 -7.69 -2.00
C PRO A 147 14.09 -8.18 -0.74
N VAL A 148 14.85 -8.87 0.12
CA VAL A 148 14.43 -9.58 1.34
C VAL A 148 13.15 -9.00 1.97
N GLY A 149 12.09 -9.80 1.99
CA GLY A 149 10.80 -9.49 2.62
C GLY A 149 9.61 -10.29 2.04
N GLU A 150 8.58 -10.52 2.83
CA GLU A 150 7.28 -11.04 2.41
C GLU A 150 6.57 -10.03 1.48
N TYR A 151 5.98 -10.53 0.39
CA TYR A 151 5.24 -9.71 -0.57
C TYR A 151 3.72 -9.89 -0.39
N GLY A 152 3.04 -8.82 0.00
CA GLY A 152 1.60 -8.73 -0.15
C GLY A 152 1.22 -8.46 -1.60
N PHE A 153 0.66 -9.46 -2.30
CA PHE A 153 0.12 -9.28 -3.65
C PHE A 153 -1.39 -9.07 -3.61
N LEU A 154 -1.86 -7.93 -4.11
CA LEU A 154 -3.27 -7.57 -4.14
C LEU A 154 -3.67 -7.15 -5.55
N ASP A 155 -4.62 -7.89 -6.14
CA ASP A 155 -5.12 -7.62 -7.49
C ASP A 155 -6.63 -7.35 -7.50
N LEU A 156 -7.03 -6.53 -8.47
CA LEU A 156 -8.42 -6.30 -8.84
C LEU A 156 -8.66 -6.86 -10.23
N ILE A 157 -8.92 -8.17 -10.30
CA ILE A 157 -9.39 -8.83 -11.52
C ILE A 157 -10.69 -8.16 -11.97
N LYS A 158 -10.78 -7.83 -13.26
CA LYS A 158 -12.03 -7.42 -13.88
C LYS A 158 -12.94 -8.65 -13.88
N SER A 159 -13.80 -8.78 -12.86
CA SER A 159 -14.80 -9.84 -12.82
C SER A 159 -15.75 -9.65 -13.99
N TYR A 160 -15.65 -10.51 -15.00
CA TYR A 160 -16.71 -10.71 -15.97
C TYR A 160 -17.83 -11.46 -15.25
N LEU A 161 -18.79 -10.71 -14.72
CA LEU A 161 -20.13 -11.19 -14.40
C LEU A 161 -21.07 -10.51 -15.40
#